data_AF-A0A426GBX9-F1
#
_entry.id   AF-A0A426GBX9-F1
#
_cell.length_a   1.000
_cell.length_b   1.000
_cell.length_c   1.000
_cell.angle_alpha   90.00
_cell.angle_beta   90.00
_cell.angle_gamma   90.00
#
_symmetry.space_group_name_H-M   'P 1'
#
loop_
_entity.id
_entity.type
_entity.pdbx_description
1 polymer ?
#
loop_
_entity_poly.entity_id
_entity_poly.type
_entity_poly.pdbx_seq_one_letter_code
_entity_poly.pdbx_strand_id
1 'polypeptide(L)'
;IHSLGGLAIAVQADVCDESQSSKLVGTAVDSFGGVDILVNNAFGRFSFDPRRRSTFAGGDWDEFGAQIEGCLHGAYLMCSHVVPLMRAQT
;
A
#
# COMPACT_ATOMS: atom_id res chain seq x y z
N ILE A 1 -2.46 -20.60 2.79
CA ILE A 1 -2.61 -20.00 4.15
C ILE A 1 -3.68 -20.74 4.94
N HIS A 2 -4.93 -20.78 4.45
CA HIS A 2 -6.00 -21.51 5.15
C HIS A 2 -5.74 -23.02 5.27
N SER A 3 -5.25 -23.67 4.22
CA SER A 3 -4.86 -25.09 4.26
C SER A 3 -3.69 -25.41 5.22
N LEU A 4 -2.97 -24.38 5.68
CA LEU A 4 -1.90 -24.47 6.66
C LEU A 4 -2.37 -24.01 8.06
N GLY A 5 -3.67 -23.79 8.26
CA GLY A 5 -4.27 -23.34 9.52
C GLY A 5 -4.23 -21.84 9.78
N GLY A 6 -3.71 -21.02 8.86
CA GLY A 6 -3.68 -19.56 9.00
C GLY A 6 -4.92 -18.87 8.44
N LEU A 7 -5.22 -17.67 8.91
CA LEU A 7 -6.27 -16.80 8.35
C LEU A 7 -5.67 -15.78 7.38
N ALA A 8 -6.35 -15.53 6.27
CA ALA A 8 -5.96 -14.53 5.28
C ALA A 8 -7.17 -14.09 4.45
N ILE A 9 -7.17 -12.82 4.06
CA ILE A 9 -8.13 -12.24 3.11
C ILE A 9 -7.34 -11.56 1.99
N ALA A 10 -7.95 -11.47 0.81
CA ALA A 10 -7.44 -10.67 -0.29
C ALA A 10 -8.40 -9.51 -0.52
N VAL A 11 -7.86 -8.28 -0.49
CA VAL A 11 -8.63 -7.05 -0.73
C VAL A 11 -7.90 -6.28 -1.81
N GLN A 12 -8.57 -6.08 -2.94
CA GLN A 12 -8.04 -5.26 -4.03
C GLN A 12 -8.23 -3.78 -3.67
N ALA A 13 -7.14 -3.01 -3.74
CA ALA A 13 -7.14 -1.57 -3.55
C ALA A 13 -5.97 -0.93 -4.30
N ASP A 14 -6.19 0.24 -4.86
CA ASP A 14 -5.12 1.21 -5.12
C ASP A 14 -4.86 2.00 -3.84
N VAL A 15 -3.67 1.87 -3.27
CA VAL A 15 -3.30 2.53 -2.01
C VAL A 15 -3.15 4.05 -2.14
N CYS A 16 -3.11 4.58 -3.37
CA CYS A 16 -3.11 6.03 -3.63
C CYS A 16 -4.53 6.62 -3.69
N ASP A 17 -5.57 5.78 -3.64
CA ASP A 17 -6.97 6.21 -3.59
C ASP A 17 -7.48 6.17 -2.14
N GLU A 18 -7.85 7.34 -1.62
CA GLU A 18 -8.35 7.51 -0.24
C GLU A 18 -9.49 6.56 0.11
N SER A 19 -10.47 6.41 -0.79
CA SER A 19 -11.66 5.60 -0.53
C SER A 19 -11.33 4.12 -0.50
N GLN A 20 -10.42 3.68 -1.37
CA GLN A 20 -9.97 2.30 -1.43
C GLN A 20 -9.04 1.95 -0.26
N SER A 21 -8.15 2.87 0.14
CA SER A 21 -7.29 2.74 1.32
C SER A 21 -8.12 2.64 2.60
N SER A 22 -9.09 3.53 2.79
CA SER A 22 -10.01 3.48 3.92
C SER A 22 -10.79 2.16 3.96
N LYS A 23 -11.34 1.71 2.82
CA LYS A 23 -12.03 0.43 2.71
C LYS A 23 -11.13 -0.76 3.01
N LEU A 24 -9.89 -0.75 2.52
CA LEU A 24 -8.90 -1.80 2.78
C LEU A 24 -8.66 -1.95 4.29
N VAL A 25 -8.41 -0.84 4.99
CA VAL A 25 -8.18 -0.84 6.44
C VAL A 25 -9.43 -1.28 7.20
N GLY A 26 -10.60 -0.76 6.83
CA GLY A 26 -11.87 -1.18 7.45
C GLY A 26 -12.12 -2.69 7.30
N THR A 27 -11.89 -3.24 6.10
CA THR A 27 -12.06 -4.68 5.86
C THR A 27 -11.09 -5.52 6.70
N ALA A 28 -9.85 -5.05 6.89
CA ALA A 28 -8.88 -5.73 7.75
C ALA A 28 -9.34 -5.72 9.23
N VAL A 29 -9.81 -4.59 9.73
CA VAL A 29 -10.36 -4.47 11.09
C VAL A 29 -11.58 -5.37 11.28
N ASP A 30 -12.53 -5.36 10.34
CA ASP A 30 -13.74 -6.19 10.42
C ASP A 30 -13.41 -7.69 10.40
N SER A 31 -12.36 -8.09 9.66
CA SER A 31 -12.00 -9.51 9.49
C SER A 31 -11.12 -10.05 10.62
N PHE A 32 -10.27 -9.20 11.22
CA PHE A 32 -9.23 -9.63 12.16
C PHE A 32 -9.33 -8.96 13.54
N GLY A 33 -10.22 -7.99 13.72
CA GLY A 33 -10.44 -7.26 14.97
C GLY A 33 -9.53 -6.03 15.15
N GLY A 34 -8.56 -5.81 14.26
CA GLY A 34 -7.60 -4.72 14.36
C GLY A 34 -6.46 -4.83 13.36
N VAL A 35 -5.48 -3.95 13.51
CA VAL A 35 -4.22 -3.99 12.75
C VAL A 35 -3.07 -3.76 13.72
N ASP A 36 -2.25 -4.79 13.94
CA ASP A 36 -1.05 -4.73 14.79
C ASP A 36 0.21 -4.36 14.01
N ILE A 37 0.26 -4.72 12.72
CA ILE A 37 1.42 -4.53 11.85
C ILE A 37 0.95 -4.00 10.50
N LEU A 38 1.55 -2.91 10.05
CA LEU A 38 1.39 -2.36 8.71
C LEU A 38 2.71 -2.52 7.94
N VAL A 39 2.64 -3.09 6.73
CA VAL A 39 3.78 -3.19 5.81
C VAL A 39 3.46 -2.44 4.53
N ASN A 40 4.03 -1.23 4.39
CA ASN A 40 3.95 -0.45 3.16
C ASN A 40 4.93 -1.01 2.13
N ASN A 41 4.48 -1.99 1.34
CA ASN A 41 5.29 -2.66 0.32
C ASN A 41 4.93 -2.23 -1.13
N ALA A 42 3.74 -1.64 -1.34
CA ALA A 42 3.32 -1.24 -2.67
C ALA A 42 4.19 -0.08 -3.21
N PHE A 43 4.42 -0.08 -4.53
CA PHE A 43 5.05 1.00 -5.28
C PHE A 43 4.35 1.16 -6.63
N GLY A 44 4.57 2.30 -7.29
CA GLY A 44 4.02 2.58 -8.62
C GLY A 44 4.41 1.54 -9.67
N ARG A 45 3.73 1.53 -10.81
CA ARG A 45 4.07 0.59 -11.90
C ARG A 45 5.53 0.79 -12.30
N PHE A 46 6.35 -0.23 -12.08
CA PHE A 46 7.76 -0.19 -12.39
C PHE A 46 8.22 -1.47 -13.10
N SER A 47 9.07 -1.32 -14.11
CA SER A 47 9.76 -2.43 -14.78
C SER A 47 11.18 -2.55 -14.27
N PHE A 48 11.51 -3.69 -13.66
CA PHE A 48 12.89 -4.00 -13.23
C PHE A 48 13.76 -4.49 -14.41
N ASP A 49 13.66 -3.86 -15.59
CA ASP A 49 14.59 -4.09 -16.70
C ASP A 49 15.63 -2.95 -16.76
N PRO A 50 16.86 -3.18 -16.27
CA PRO A 50 17.88 -2.13 -16.21
C PRO A 50 18.32 -1.63 -17.58
N ARG A 51 18.07 -2.39 -18.66
CA ARG A 51 18.45 -2.01 -20.03
C ARG A 51 17.38 -1.18 -20.73
N ARG A 52 16.13 -1.28 -20.27
CA ARG A 52 14.97 -0.62 -20.90
C ARG A 52 14.36 0.47 -20.05
N ARG A 53 14.77 0.61 -18.78
CA ARG A 53 14.32 1.71 -17.93
C ARG A 53 14.85 3.06 -18.43
N SER A 54 14.04 4.09 -18.28
CA SER A 54 14.50 5.46 -18.42
C SER A 54 15.60 5.74 -17.37
N THR A 55 16.69 6.37 -17.79
CA THR A 55 17.68 6.90 -16.85
C THR A 55 17.20 8.26 -16.35
N PHE A 56 17.77 8.77 -15.27
CA PHE A 56 17.43 10.11 -14.79
C PHE A 56 17.62 11.21 -15.86
N ALA A 57 18.60 11.04 -16.77
CA ALA A 57 18.86 11.99 -17.86
C ALA A 57 17.87 11.89 -19.03
N GLY A 58 17.18 10.75 -19.18
CA GLY A 58 16.20 10.52 -20.25
C GLY A 58 14.79 10.24 -19.73
N GLY A 59 14.55 10.48 -18.44
CA GLY A 59 13.32 10.17 -17.75
C GLY A 59 12.27 11.23 -17.96
N ASP A 60 11.02 10.81 -17.82
CA ASP A 60 9.86 11.68 -17.88
C ASP A 60 9.40 12.06 -16.46
N TRP A 61 8.90 13.28 -16.32
CA TRP A 61 8.40 13.77 -15.03
C TRP A 61 7.20 12.96 -14.56
N ASP A 62 6.31 12.55 -15.47
CA ASP A 62 5.12 11.79 -15.10
C ASP A 62 5.48 10.37 -14.62
N GLU A 63 6.49 9.73 -15.23
CA GLU A 63 7.04 8.45 -14.76
C GLU A 63 7.63 8.57 -13.35
N PHE A 64 8.41 9.64 -13.09
CA PHE A 64 8.98 9.89 -11.76
C PHE A 64 7.89 10.23 -10.73
N GLY A 65 6.92 11.06 -11.11
CA GLY A 65 5.77 11.44 -10.29
C GLY A 65 4.93 10.24 -9.89
N ALA A 66 4.67 9.32 -10.82
CA ALA A 66 3.94 8.08 -10.52
C ALA A 66 4.64 7.21 -9.47
N GLN A 67 5.97 7.23 -9.41
CA GLN A 67 6.73 6.52 -8.37
C GLN A 67 6.64 7.21 -7.01
N ILE A 68 6.63 8.55 -6.97
CA ILE A 68 6.41 9.32 -5.75
C ILE A 68 5.00 9.04 -5.21
N GLU A 69 3.98 9.11 -6.07
CA GLU A 69 2.60 8.81 -5.69
C GLU A 69 2.48 7.38 -5.13
N GLY A 70 2.94 6.39 -5.90
CA GLY A 70 2.84 4.98 -5.51
C GLY A 70 3.58 4.64 -4.20
N CYS A 71 4.78 5.19 -3.98
CA CYS A 71 5.61 4.83 -2.83
C CYS A 71 5.34 5.70 -1.60
N LEU A 72 5.20 7.01 -1.78
CA LEU A 72 5.11 7.97 -0.67
C LEU A 72 3.67 8.31 -0.34
N HIS A 73 2.86 8.69 -1.32
CA HIS A 73 1.47 9.06 -1.07
C HIS A 73 0.67 7.84 -0.61
N GLY A 74 0.84 6.68 -1.25
CA GLY A 74 0.21 5.44 -0.80
C GLY A 74 0.58 5.06 0.65
N ALA A 75 1.86 5.15 1.01
CA ALA A 75 2.31 4.90 2.38
C ALA A 75 1.73 5.92 3.39
N TYR A 76 1.63 7.19 2.98
CA TYR A 76 1.02 8.24 3.80
C TYR A 76 -0.46 7.96 4.10
N LEU A 77 -1.26 7.56 3.10
CA LEU A 77 -2.68 7.24 3.29
C LEU A 77 -2.85 6.03 4.22
N MET A 78 -2.11 4.95 3.97
CA MET A 78 -2.16 3.76 4.81
C MET A 78 -1.80 4.07 6.27
N CYS A 79 -0.73 4.84 6.51
CA CYS A 79 -0.37 5.28 7.85
C CYS A 79 -1.45 6.17 8.48
N SER A 80 -2.05 7.08 7.72
CA SER A 80 -3.09 8.00 8.21
C SER A 80 -4.34 7.26 8.71
N HIS A 81 -4.69 6.14 8.06
CA HIS A 81 -5.81 5.30 8.49
C HIS A 81 -5.44 4.32 9.61
N VAL A 82 -4.25 3.73 9.57
CA VAL A 82 -3.89 2.61 10.47
C VAL A 82 -3.32 3.08 11.80
N VAL A 83 -2.48 4.12 11.81
CA VAL A 83 -1.80 4.56 13.04
C VAL A 83 -2.77 5.00 14.15
N PRO A 84 -3.87 5.73 13.87
CA PRO A 84 -4.86 6.03 14.91
C PRO A 84 -5.48 4.77 15.54
N LEU A 85 -5.76 3.74 14.74
CA LEU A 85 -6.31 2.46 15.21
C LEU A 85 -5.30 1.72 16.08
N MET A 86 -4.03 1.65 15.66
CA MET A 86 -2.93 1.11 16.46
C MET A 86 -2.81 1.79 17.82
N ARG A 87 -2.93 3.12 17.88
CA ARG A 87 -2.83 3.89 19.12
C ARG A 87 -4.02 3.71 20.07
N ALA A 88 -5.19 3.35 19.55
CA ALA A 88 -6.39 3.13 20.35
C ALA A 88 -6.42 1.75 21.00
N GLN A 89 -5.67 0.78 20.45
CA GLN A 89 -5.52 -0.56 21.02
C GLN A 89 -4.57 -0.45 22.22
N THR A 90 -5.12 -0.43 23.43
CA THR A 90 -4.39 -0.30 24.71
C THR A 90 -4.57 -1.55 25.56
#